data_AF-D5E8X6-F1
#
_entry.id   AF-D5E8X6-F1
#
_cell.length_a   1.000
_cell.length_b   1.000
_cell.length_c   1.000
_cell.angle_alpha   90.00
_cell.angle_beta   90.00
_cell.angle_gamma   90.00
#
_symmetry.space_group_name_H-M   'P 1'
#
loop_
_entity.id
_entity.type
_entity.pdbx_description
1 polymer ?
#
loop_
_entity_poly.entity_id
_entity_poly.type
_entity_poly.pdbx_seq_one_letter_code
_entity_poly.pdbx_strand_id
1 'polypeptide(L)'
;MLNLTTIEIFKHLTHPKTVSEISTLLKLDHSTISKSINSLVESGLVVRRKQGRYTYVTRSESLHSRSLKDILIEYPRLPLNNILTSSALTILAVLNNSCSISDIATKTGLNRKTVAYTIGQLAKYGIVLQENKKYFFSKRHSLIRSFVDNYWKYRTNKTLKEISPNAVLLWQRGPEILFKIDNDFIDSDKPVKKESIHPTAMNIFPKYGLKVISDLGYYFYSKRDLKAEDYVIHTLLIDPYSPIYNSYALALYSKTGSTELVKFGKLYDMEDHTKTLQEYLRIKEKNSSFLLPWNEFIDLIKDIQ
;
A
#
# COMPACT_ATOMS: atom_id res chain seq x y z
N MET A 1 -7.37 -8.34 -12.79
CA MET A 1 -8.21 -7.35 -12.06
C MET A 1 -9.67 -7.78 -12.18
N LEU A 2 -10.54 -7.41 -11.22
CA LEU A 2 -11.95 -7.77 -11.25
C LEU A 2 -12.68 -7.04 -12.40
N ASN A 3 -13.04 -7.81 -13.44
CA ASN A 3 -13.96 -7.41 -14.49
C ASN A 3 -15.29 -8.17 -14.34
N LEU A 4 -16.26 -7.86 -15.20
CA LEU A 4 -17.58 -8.49 -15.16
C LEU A 4 -17.48 -10.03 -15.18
N THR A 5 -16.73 -10.60 -16.11
CA THR A 5 -16.54 -12.06 -16.23
C THR A 5 -15.96 -12.68 -14.97
N THR A 6 -14.91 -12.09 -14.39
CA THR A 6 -14.30 -12.63 -13.16
C THR A 6 -15.24 -12.55 -11.95
N ILE A 7 -16.08 -11.53 -11.87
CA ILE A 7 -17.09 -11.40 -10.82
C ILE A 7 -18.17 -12.46 -10.99
N GLU A 8 -18.66 -12.68 -12.21
CA GLU A 8 -19.65 -13.72 -12.51
C GLU A 8 -19.09 -15.12 -12.22
N ILE A 9 -17.85 -15.41 -12.63
CA ILE A 9 -17.18 -16.67 -12.26
C ILE A 9 -17.16 -16.82 -10.73
N PHE A 10 -16.69 -15.80 -10.01
CA PHE A 10 -16.61 -15.86 -8.55
C PHE A 10 -17.99 -16.06 -7.89
N LYS A 11 -19.05 -15.41 -8.39
CA LYS A 11 -20.44 -15.59 -7.93
C LYS A 11 -20.90 -17.04 -8.05
N HIS A 12 -20.62 -17.69 -9.17
CA HIS A 12 -21.05 -19.07 -9.44
C HIS A 12 -20.19 -20.17 -8.78
N LEU A 13 -19.06 -19.82 -8.17
CA LEU A 13 -18.22 -20.74 -7.39
C LEU A 13 -18.78 -20.95 -5.97
N THR A 14 -20.04 -21.38 -5.85
CA THR A 14 -20.64 -21.83 -4.58
C THR A 14 -20.19 -23.24 -4.19
N HIS A 15 -19.78 -24.03 -5.18
CA HIS A 15 -19.17 -25.35 -5.03
C HIS A 15 -18.01 -25.49 -6.04
N PRO A 16 -17.12 -26.49 -5.90
CA PRO A 16 -16.05 -26.73 -6.87
C PRO A 16 -16.59 -26.95 -8.29
N LYS A 17 -15.98 -26.30 -9.28
CA LYS A 17 -16.33 -26.43 -10.71
C LYS A 17 -15.08 -26.48 -11.58
N THR A 18 -15.14 -27.23 -12.67
CA THR A 18 -14.13 -27.27 -13.73
C THR A 18 -14.25 -26.08 -14.67
N VAL A 19 -13.20 -25.81 -15.46
CA VAL A 19 -13.21 -24.75 -16.47
C VAL A 19 -14.33 -24.98 -17.49
N SER A 20 -14.53 -26.23 -17.91
CA SER A 20 -15.59 -26.62 -18.86
C SER A 20 -16.99 -26.34 -18.31
N GLU A 21 -17.27 -26.71 -17.05
CA GLU A 21 -18.57 -26.42 -16.42
C GLU A 21 -18.86 -24.92 -16.34
N ILE A 22 -17.85 -24.11 -16.01
CA ILE A 22 -17.97 -22.65 -15.95
C ILE A 22 -18.20 -22.06 -17.34
N SER A 23 -17.51 -22.58 -18.37
CA SER A 23 -17.68 -22.19 -19.77
C SER A 23 -19.09 -22.47 -20.26
N THR A 24 -19.62 -23.66 -20.00
CA THR A 24 -21.01 -24.01 -20.33
C THR A 24 -22.02 -23.13 -19.59
N LEU A 25 -21.80 -22.90 -18.28
CA LEU A 25 -22.69 -22.10 -17.44
C LEU A 25 -22.79 -20.64 -17.90
N LEU A 26 -21.65 -20.02 -18.21
CA LEU A 26 -21.59 -18.62 -18.62
C LEU A 26 -21.75 -18.40 -20.13
N LYS A 27 -21.82 -19.49 -20.92
CA LYS A 27 -21.87 -19.46 -22.40
C LYS A 27 -20.72 -18.63 -22.99
N LEU A 28 -19.54 -18.75 -22.41
CA LEU A 28 -18.31 -18.09 -22.86
C LEU A 28 -17.29 -19.14 -23.28
N ASP A 29 -16.40 -18.78 -24.22
CA ASP A 29 -15.38 -19.70 -24.70
C ASP A 29 -14.37 -20.07 -23.60
N HIS A 30 -13.77 -21.25 -23.76
CA HIS A 30 -12.86 -21.82 -22.77
C HIS A 30 -11.59 -20.96 -22.57
N SER A 31 -11.13 -20.25 -23.60
CA SER A 31 -9.95 -19.37 -23.51
C SER A 31 -10.24 -18.18 -22.61
N THR A 32 -11.39 -17.53 -22.79
CA THR A 32 -11.86 -16.43 -21.95
C THR A 32 -11.99 -16.84 -20.49
N ILE A 33 -12.67 -17.97 -20.22
CA ILE A 33 -12.83 -18.48 -18.85
C ILE A 33 -11.47 -18.81 -18.22
N SER A 34 -10.59 -19.49 -18.95
CA SER A 34 -9.25 -19.84 -18.45
C SER A 34 -8.42 -18.61 -18.10
N LYS A 35 -8.43 -17.57 -18.95
CA LYS A 35 -7.78 -16.28 -18.68
C LYS A 35 -8.35 -15.59 -17.45
N SER A 36 -9.68 -15.55 -17.32
CA SER A 36 -10.34 -14.97 -16.15
C SER A 36 -10.02 -15.73 -14.85
N ILE A 37 -10.00 -17.06 -14.88
CA ILE A 37 -9.59 -17.87 -13.73
C ILE A 37 -8.13 -17.59 -13.37
N ASN A 38 -7.21 -17.49 -14.33
CA ASN A 38 -5.82 -17.14 -14.04
C ASN A 38 -5.70 -15.79 -13.32
N SER A 39 -6.41 -14.76 -13.78
CA SER A 39 -6.49 -13.46 -13.10
C SER A 39 -7.04 -13.57 -11.67
N LEU A 40 -8.06 -14.42 -11.43
CA LEU A 40 -8.61 -14.68 -10.10
C LEU A 40 -7.63 -15.43 -9.19
N VAL A 41 -6.86 -16.38 -9.73
CA VAL A 41 -5.81 -17.11 -9.00
C VAL A 41 -4.66 -16.17 -8.64
N GLU A 42 -4.19 -15.37 -9.59
CA GLU A 42 -3.12 -14.40 -9.37
C GLU A 42 -3.46 -13.36 -8.30
N SER A 43 -4.73 -12.96 -8.24
CA SER A 43 -5.28 -12.07 -7.21
C SER A 43 -5.63 -12.77 -5.90
N GLY A 44 -5.50 -14.11 -5.82
CA GLY A 44 -5.74 -14.89 -4.60
C GLY A 44 -7.20 -15.02 -4.20
N LEU A 45 -8.13 -14.75 -5.11
CA LEU A 45 -9.57 -14.87 -4.90
C LEU A 45 -10.08 -16.30 -5.10
N VAL A 46 -9.43 -17.05 -5.99
CA VAL A 46 -9.76 -18.46 -6.23
C VAL A 46 -8.49 -19.30 -6.20
N VAL A 47 -8.64 -20.60 -6.02
CA VAL A 47 -7.55 -21.58 -6.10
C VAL A 47 -7.93 -22.71 -7.04
N ARG A 48 -6.91 -23.32 -7.67
CA ARG A 48 -7.07 -24.56 -8.44
C ARG A 48 -6.68 -25.74 -7.55
N ARG A 49 -7.51 -26.79 -7.56
CA ARG A 49 -7.22 -28.06 -6.89
C ARG A 49 -7.31 -29.19 -7.91
N LYS A 50 -6.26 -30.00 -7.98
CA LYS A 50 -6.27 -31.20 -8.83
C LYS A 50 -6.88 -32.36 -8.05
N GLN A 51 -7.85 -33.03 -8.64
CA GLN A 51 -8.46 -34.23 -8.09
C GLN A 51 -8.55 -35.28 -9.20
N GLY A 52 -7.65 -36.26 -9.15
CA GLY A 52 -7.45 -37.24 -10.23
C GLY A 52 -7.07 -36.54 -11.54
N ARG A 53 -7.84 -36.83 -12.60
CA ARG A 53 -7.66 -36.23 -13.94
C ARG A 53 -8.24 -34.83 -14.10
N TYR A 54 -9.03 -34.36 -13.13
CA TYR A 54 -9.74 -33.08 -13.22
C TYR A 54 -9.05 -31.99 -12.40
N THR A 55 -9.15 -30.76 -12.89
CA THR A 55 -8.76 -29.56 -12.15
C THR A 55 -10.01 -28.77 -11.81
N TYR A 56 -10.31 -28.66 -10.53
CA TYR A 56 -11.42 -27.87 -10.01
C TYR A 56 -10.94 -26.49 -9.57
N VAL A 57 -11.83 -25.53 -9.71
CA VAL A 57 -11.67 -24.16 -9.22
C VAL A 57 -12.61 -23.99 -8.04
N THR A 58 -12.09 -23.43 -6.95
CA THR A 58 -12.86 -23.09 -5.75
C THR A 58 -12.54 -21.66 -5.32
N ARG A 59 -13.44 -21.01 -4.58
CA ARG A 59 -13.08 -19.79 -3.85
C ARG A 59 -11.89 -20.07 -2.92
N SER A 60 -11.04 -19.06 -2.75
CA SER A 60 -9.91 -19.11 -1.82
C SER A 60 -10.40 -18.86 -0.39
N GLU A 61 -9.65 -19.38 0.59
CA GLU A 61 -9.87 -19.11 2.02
C GLU A 61 -9.21 -17.80 2.48
N SER A 62 -8.63 -17.03 1.56
CA SER A 62 -8.05 -15.72 1.85
C SER A 62 -9.12 -14.75 2.39
N LEU A 63 -8.68 -13.82 3.25
CA LEU A 63 -9.60 -12.85 3.87
C LEU A 63 -10.33 -11.98 2.84
N HIS A 64 -9.65 -11.53 1.78
CA HIS A 64 -10.28 -10.74 0.73
C HIS A 64 -11.22 -11.55 -0.17
N SER A 65 -10.97 -12.86 -0.36
CA SER A 65 -11.94 -13.74 -1.01
C SER A 65 -13.24 -13.84 -0.21
N ARG A 66 -13.12 -14.04 1.12
CA ARG A 66 -14.27 -14.05 2.03
C ARG A 66 -15.00 -12.71 2.02
N SER A 67 -14.28 -11.58 2.14
CA SER A 67 -14.89 -10.24 2.06
C SER A 67 -15.61 -10.00 0.72
N LEU A 68 -15.09 -10.50 -0.41
CA LEU A 68 -15.79 -10.38 -1.70
C LEU A 68 -17.09 -11.17 -1.72
N LYS A 69 -17.12 -12.38 -1.13
CA LYS A 69 -18.33 -13.17 -0.97
C LYS A 69 -19.36 -12.38 -0.13
N ASP A 70 -18.94 -11.79 0.97
CA ASP A 70 -19.84 -11.05 1.86
C ASP A 70 -20.41 -9.80 1.18
N ILE A 71 -19.58 -9.07 0.41
CA ILE A 71 -20.02 -7.94 -0.42
C ILE A 71 -21.08 -8.37 -1.45
N LEU A 72 -20.90 -9.54 -2.08
CA LEU A 72 -21.84 -10.05 -3.08
C LEU A 72 -23.20 -10.44 -2.47
N ILE A 73 -23.21 -10.85 -1.20
CA ILE A 73 -24.43 -11.19 -0.45
C ILE A 73 -25.13 -9.91 0.01
N GLU A 74 -24.39 -8.99 0.63
CA GLU A 74 -24.93 -7.76 1.22
C GLU A 74 -25.35 -6.73 0.16
N TYR A 75 -24.58 -6.61 -0.92
CA TYR A 75 -24.78 -5.61 -1.97
C TYR A 75 -24.96 -6.24 -3.36
N PRO A 76 -25.99 -7.09 -3.58
CA PRO A 76 -26.12 -7.88 -4.81
C PRO A 76 -26.32 -7.05 -6.07
N ARG A 77 -26.83 -5.81 -5.94
CA ARG A 77 -27.10 -4.87 -7.04
C ARG A 77 -25.95 -3.90 -7.31
N LEU A 78 -24.90 -3.91 -6.49
CA LEU A 78 -23.79 -2.98 -6.62
C LEU A 78 -22.92 -3.40 -7.82
N PRO A 79 -22.56 -2.48 -8.74
CA PRO A 79 -21.80 -2.84 -9.93
C PRO A 79 -20.32 -3.00 -9.60
N LEU A 80 -19.97 -4.13 -8.98
CA LEU A 80 -18.63 -4.42 -8.46
C LEU A 80 -17.52 -4.27 -9.51
N ASN A 81 -17.83 -4.54 -10.79
CA ASN A 81 -16.90 -4.38 -11.90
C ASN A 81 -16.49 -2.92 -12.15
N ASN A 82 -17.30 -1.96 -11.73
CA ASN A 82 -17.02 -0.54 -11.87
C ASN A 82 -16.36 0.05 -10.61
N ILE A 83 -16.60 -0.54 -9.44
CA ILE A 83 -16.15 0.00 -8.14
C ILE A 83 -14.95 -0.76 -7.54
N LEU A 84 -14.65 -1.98 -7.97
CA LEU A 84 -13.49 -2.77 -7.54
C LEU A 84 -12.41 -2.84 -8.63
N THR A 85 -12.32 -1.79 -9.45
CA THR A 85 -11.24 -1.61 -10.43
C THR A 85 -9.91 -1.32 -9.72
N SER A 86 -8.76 -1.50 -10.37
CA SER A 86 -7.45 -1.22 -9.74
C SER A 86 -7.33 0.25 -9.36
N SER A 87 -7.83 1.17 -10.17
CA SER A 87 -7.84 2.59 -9.81
C SER A 87 -8.69 2.83 -8.57
N ALA A 88 -9.88 2.22 -8.49
CA ALA A 88 -10.74 2.34 -7.33
C ALA A 88 -10.09 1.73 -6.07
N LEU A 89 -9.54 0.52 -6.14
CA LEU A 89 -8.85 -0.12 -5.01
C LEU A 89 -7.62 0.68 -4.56
N THR A 90 -6.89 1.30 -5.49
CA THR A 90 -5.73 2.14 -5.17
C THR A 90 -6.17 3.44 -4.48
N ILE A 91 -7.24 4.07 -4.98
CA ILE A 91 -7.80 5.29 -4.39
C ILE A 91 -8.40 5.02 -3.01
N LEU A 92 -9.20 3.96 -2.86
CA LEU A 92 -9.82 3.61 -1.58
C LEU A 92 -8.77 3.31 -0.51
N ALA A 93 -7.62 2.74 -0.87
CA ALA A 93 -6.54 2.44 0.06
C ALA A 93 -5.84 3.67 0.65
N VAL A 94 -5.99 4.86 0.05
CA VAL A 94 -5.40 6.11 0.57
C VAL A 94 -6.43 7.02 1.26
N LEU A 95 -7.72 6.64 1.24
CA LEU A 95 -8.84 7.38 1.83
C LEU A 95 -9.10 7.02 3.30
N ASN A 96 -8.05 6.99 4.10
CA ASN A 96 -8.17 6.89 5.56
C ASN A 96 -8.62 8.22 6.17
N ASN A 97 -8.10 9.33 5.62
CA ASN A 97 -8.44 10.69 6.00
C ASN A 97 -9.12 11.43 4.83
N SER A 98 -9.73 12.58 5.11
CA SER A 98 -10.35 13.41 4.08
C SER A 98 -9.27 14.01 3.15
N CYS A 99 -9.32 13.64 1.87
CA CYS A 99 -8.30 13.99 0.88
C CYS A 99 -8.91 14.74 -0.30
N SER A 100 -8.21 15.76 -0.83
CA SER A 100 -8.58 16.35 -2.12
C SER A 100 -8.19 15.43 -3.29
N ILE A 101 -8.69 15.71 -4.50
CA ILE A 101 -8.28 15.00 -5.72
C ILE A 101 -6.77 15.11 -5.94
N SER A 102 -6.16 16.26 -5.64
CA SER A 102 -4.71 16.46 -5.78
C SER A 102 -3.94 15.62 -4.77
N ASP A 103 -4.41 15.53 -3.53
CA ASP A 103 -3.77 14.70 -2.51
C ASP A 103 -3.82 13.23 -2.92
N ILE A 104 -4.98 12.75 -3.37
CA ILE A 104 -5.15 11.35 -3.82
C ILE A 104 -4.25 11.06 -5.03
N ALA A 105 -4.22 11.95 -6.03
CA ALA A 105 -3.35 11.80 -7.20
C ALA A 105 -1.88 11.71 -6.79
N THR A 106 -1.45 12.53 -5.82
CA THR A 106 -0.07 12.52 -5.30
C THR A 106 0.21 11.22 -4.54
N LYS A 107 -0.68 10.80 -3.62
CA LYS A 107 -0.53 9.58 -2.82
C LYS A 107 -0.57 8.29 -3.67
N THR A 108 -1.27 8.30 -4.80
CA THR A 108 -1.48 7.09 -5.63
C THR A 108 -0.64 7.04 -6.90
N GLY A 109 -0.05 8.16 -7.32
CA GLY A 109 0.61 8.31 -8.62
C GLY A 109 -0.35 8.28 -9.82
N LEU A 110 -1.67 8.26 -9.59
CA LEU A 110 -2.67 8.28 -10.66
C LEU A 110 -2.86 9.69 -11.21
N ASN A 111 -3.19 9.79 -12.50
CA ASN A 111 -3.57 11.07 -13.09
C ASN A 111 -4.82 11.63 -12.39
N ARG A 112 -4.82 12.94 -12.10
CA ARG A 112 -5.97 13.69 -11.55
C ARG A 112 -7.28 13.41 -12.29
N LYS A 113 -7.27 13.27 -13.62
CA LYS A 113 -8.47 12.91 -14.41
C LYS A 113 -9.02 11.53 -14.01
N THR A 114 -8.14 10.53 -13.91
CA THR A 114 -8.50 9.17 -13.48
C THR A 114 -9.02 9.18 -12.04
N VAL A 115 -8.39 9.95 -11.15
CA VAL A 115 -8.85 10.12 -9.76
C VAL A 115 -10.24 10.73 -9.73
N ALA A 116 -10.45 11.88 -10.38
CA ALA A 116 -11.74 12.57 -10.42
C ALA A 116 -12.85 11.68 -10.98
N TYR A 117 -12.59 10.99 -12.10
CA TYR A 117 -13.53 10.05 -12.69
C TYR A 117 -13.89 8.92 -11.70
N THR A 118 -12.88 8.29 -11.10
CA THR A 118 -13.09 7.13 -10.21
C THR A 118 -13.81 7.54 -8.93
N ILE A 119 -13.44 8.66 -8.32
CA ILE A 119 -14.14 9.25 -7.17
C ILE A 119 -15.60 9.53 -7.52
N GLY A 120 -15.86 10.12 -8.70
CA GLY A 120 -17.21 10.34 -9.18
C GLY A 120 -18.03 9.05 -9.28
N GLN A 121 -17.44 7.95 -9.79
CA GLN A 121 -18.12 6.65 -9.82
C GLN A 121 -18.39 6.10 -8.42
N LEU A 122 -17.41 6.17 -7.51
CA LEU A 122 -17.57 5.70 -6.13
C LEU A 122 -18.60 6.51 -5.35
N ALA A 123 -18.69 7.83 -5.61
CA ALA A 123 -19.62 8.74 -4.97
C ALA A 123 -21.08 8.47 -5.38
N LYS A 124 -21.33 8.11 -6.64
CA LYS A 124 -22.68 7.72 -7.12
C LYS A 124 -23.32 6.60 -6.30
N TYR A 125 -22.49 5.73 -5.73
CA TYR A 125 -22.94 4.60 -4.89
C TYR A 125 -22.74 4.85 -3.39
N GLY A 126 -22.37 6.07 -2.98
CA GLY A 126 -22.16 6.42 -1.57
C GLY A 126 -20.99 5.69 -0.89
N ILE A 127 -20.06 5.12 -1.67
CA ILE A 127 -18.84 4.46 -1.17
C ILE A 127 -17.84 5.52 -0.70
N VAL A 128 -17.76 6.61 -1.45
CA VAL A 128 -17.01 7.81 -1.10
C VAL A 128 -17.99 8.95 -0.89
N LEU A 129 -17.77 9.74 0.15
CA LEU A 129 -18.53 10.94 0.46
C LEU A 129 -17.63 12.17 0.30
N GLN A 130 -18.26 13.33 0.12
CA GLN A 130 -17.56 14.60 -0.05
C GLN A 130 -18.01 15.60 1.01
N GLU A 131 -17.04 16.29 1.60
CA GLU A 131 -17.26 17.40 2.52
C GLU A 131 -16.13 18.42 2.30
N ASN A 132 -16.47 19.71 2.20
CA ASN A 132 -15.49 20.79 2.03
C ASN A 132 -14.46 20.53 0.91
N LYS A 133 -14.92 20.02 -0.24
CA LYS A 133 -14.09 19.64 -1.41
C LYS A 133 -13.04 18.55 -1.12
N LYS A 134 -13.16 17.84 0.00
CA LYS A 134 -12.37 16.66 0.35
C LYS A 134 -13.26 15.43 0.33
N TYR A 135 -12.65 14.30 0.01
CA TYR A 135 -13.30 13.02 -0.13
C TYR A 135 -12.84 12.08 0.98
N PHE A 136 -13.77 11.29 1.50
CA PHE A 136 -13.49 10.28 2.50
C PHE A 136 -14.34 9.03 2.24
N PHE A 137 -13.83 7.88 2.65
CA PHE A 137 -14.52 6.62 2.45
C PHE A 137 -15.62 6.45 3.51
N SER A 138 -16.85 6.30 3.03
CA SER A 138 -18.08 6.12 3.80
C SER A 138 -18.00 4.98 4.82
N LYS A 139 -18.40 5.26 6.05
CA LYS A 139 -18.53 4.25 7.13
C LYS A 139 -19.61 3.20 6.85
N ARG A 140 -20.60 3.51 5.98
CA ARG A 140 -21.68 2.59 5.61
C ARG A 140 -21.21 1.38 4.79
N HIS A 141 -20.07 1.50 4.11
CA HIS A 141 -19.51 0.48 3.23
C HIS A 141 -18.30 -0.22 3.88
N SER A 142 -18.42 -0.59 5.16
CA SER A 142 -17.33 -1.22 5.93
C SER A 142 -16.84 -2.52 5.30
N LEU A 143 -17.72 -3.34 4.70
CA LEU A 143 -17.32 -4.56 4.00
C LEU A 143 -16.39 -4.28 2.81
N ILE A 144 -16.64 -3.20 2.06
CA ILE A 144 -15.77 -2.77 0.94
C ILE A 144 -14.42 -2.32 1.50
N ARG A 145 -14.39 -1.62 2.63
CA ARG A 145 -13.15 -1.22 3.29
C ARG A 145 -12.33 -2.44 3.70
N SER A 146 -12.96 -3.39 4.39
CA SER A 146 -12.33 -4.66 4.76
C SER A 146 -11.78 -5.42 3.54
N PHE A 147 -12.53 -5.45 2.43
CA PHE A 147 -12.05 -6.05 1.19
C PHE A 147 -10.80 -5.34 0.64
N VAL A 148 -10.80 -4.01 0.57
CA VAL A 148 -9.64 -3.22 0.09
C VAL A 148 -8.41 -3.49 0.96
N ASP A 149 -8.56 -3.43 2.28
CA ASP A 149 -7.45 -3.65 3.22
C ASP A 149 -6.89 -5.06 3.12
N ASN A 150 -7.77 -6.07 3.11
CA ASN A 150 -7.36 -7.47 2.97
C ASN A 150 -6.73 -7.76 1.61
N TYR A 151 -7.25 -7.16 0.53
CA TYR A 151 -6.69 -7.30 -0.81
C TYR A 151 -5.27 -6.77 -0.87
N TRP A 152 -5.04 -5.57 -0.33
CA TRP A 152 -3.71 -4.97 -0.32
C TRP A 152 -2.75 -5.71 0.61
N LYS A 153 -3.19 -6.21 1.77
CA LYS A 153 -2.37 -7.09 2.62
C LYS A 153 -1.92 -8.36 1.87
N TYR A 154 -2.84 -9.02 1.15
CA TYR A 154 -2.49 -10.18 0.34
C TYR A 154 -1.48 -9.83 -0.76
N ARG A 155 -1.71 -8.73 -1.48
CA ARG A 155 -0.81 -8.27 -2.55
C ARG A 155 0.58 -7.94 -2.01
N THR A 156 0.68 -7.24 -0.89
CA THR A 156 1.95 -6.90 -0.25
C THR A 156 2.70 -8.14 0.21
N ASN A 157 2.04 -9.07 0.88
CA ASN A 157 2.66 -10.33 1.29
C ASN A 157 3.17 -11.15 0.10
N LYS A 158 2.41 -11.17 -1.00
CA LYS A 158 2.85 -11.81 -2.24
C LYS A 158 4.07 -11.11 -2.83
N THR A 159 4.02 -9.78 -2.97
CA THR A 159 5.14 -8.98 -3.47
C THR A 159 6.39 -9.16 -2.63
N LEU A 160 6.30 -9.10 -1.30
CA LEU A 160 7.46 -9.28 -0.41
C LEU A 160 8.06 -10.68 -0.55
N LYS A 161 7.25 -11.73 -0.63
CA LYS A 161 7.75 -13.10 -0.89
C LYS A 161 8.43 -13.26 -2.26
N GLU A 162 7.93 -12.56 -3.28
CA GLU A 162 8.56 -12.51 -4.61
C GLU A 162 9.92 -11.77 -4.56
N ILE A 163 10.04 -10.73 -3.71
CA ILE A 163 11.29 -10.01 -3.47
C ILE A 163 12.27 -10.90 -2.71
N SER A 164 11.87 -11.39 -1.54
CA SER A 164 12.67 -12.30 -0.71
C SER A 164 11.82 -12.95 0.38
N PRO A 165 12.08 -14.23 0.72
CA PRO A 165 11.44 -14.87 1.87
C PRO A 165 11.75 -14.17 3.21
N ASN A 166 12.87 -13.45 3.32
CA ASN A 166 13.29 -12.74 4.54
C ASN A 166 12.83 -11.28 4.59
N ALA A 167 12.11 -10.79 3.58
CA ALA A 167 11.65 -9.41 3.57
C ALA A 167 10.60 -9.17 4.68
N VAL A 168 10.86 -8.17 5.53
CA VAL A 168 9.99 -7.80 6.67
C VAL A 168 9.24 -6.52 6.35
N LEU A 169 7.92 -6.57 6.37
CA LEU A 169 7.05 -5.41 6.22
C LEU A 169 7.21 -4.45 7.40
N LEU A 170 7.44 -3.16 7.12
CA LEU A 170 7.49 -2.10 8.13
C LEU A 170 6.26 -1.20 8.05
N TRP A 171 5.86 -0.82 6.84
CA TRP A 171 4.68 0.01 6.64
C TRP A 171 4.05 -0.28 5.27
N GLN A 172 2.74 -0.10 5.18
CA GLN A 172 1.99 -0.27 3.93
C GLN A 172 0.88 0.76 3.80
N ARG A 173 0.70 1.26 2.57
CA ARG A 173 -0.58 1.85 2.16
C ARG A 173 -0.86 1.58 0.68
N GLY A 174 -1.91 0.83 0.42
CA GLY A 174 -2.25 0.41 -0.93
C GLY A 174 -1.06 -0.28 -1.61
N PRO A 175 -0.58 0.21 -2.78
CA PRO A 175 0.55 -0.37 -3.49
C PRO A 175 1.92 0.04 -2.95
N GLU A 176 2.01 1.04 -2.06
CA GLU A 176 3.27 1.49 -1.49
C GLU A 176 3.64 0.64 -0.27
N ILE A 177 4.90 0.21 -0.20
CA ILE A 177 5.39 -0.71 0.82
C ILE A 177 6.76 -0.24 1.29
N LEU A 178 6.91 0.00 2.59
CA LEU A 178 8.20 0.15 3.26
C LEU A 178 8.56 -1.20 3.89
N PHE A 179 9.75 -1.70 3.60
CA PHE A 179 10.21 -2.98 4.12
C PHE A 179 11.71 -2.96 4.40
N LYS A 180 12.16 -3.91 5.22
CA LYS A 180 13.57 -4.18 5.46
C LYS A 180 13.94 -5.60 5.08
N ILE A 181 15.20 -5.82 4.77
CA ILE A 181 15.79 -7.08 4.35
C ILE A 181 17.29 -7.07 4.63
N ASP A 182 17.92 -8.23 4.78
CA ASP A 182 19.36 -8.37 4.95
C ASP A 182 20.13 -7.66 3.82
N ASN A 183 21.25 -6.98 4.15
CA ASN A 183 22.01 -6.16 3.19
C ASN A 183 22.56 -6.94 1.98
N ASP A 184 22.86 -8.23 2.15
CA ASP A 184 23.37 -9.13 1.10
C ASP A 184 22.39 -9.32 -0.08
N PHE A 185 21.17 -8.82 0.05
CA PHE A 185 20.15 -8.90 -0.99
C PHE A 185 20.48 -8.07 -2.26
N ILE A 186 21.05 -6.88 -2.13
CA ILE A 186 21.34 -6.01 -3.31
C ILE A 186 22.31 -6.69 -4.28
N ASP A 187 23.30 -7.39 -3.72
CA ASP A 187 24.38 -8.05 -4.46
C ASP A 187 23.98 -9.41 -5.03
N SER A 188 22.73 -9.83 -4.83
CA SER A 188 22.23 -11.07 -5.41
C SER A 188 21.79 -10.88 -6.87
N ASP A 189 22.17 -11.83 -7.73
CA ASP A 189 21.75 -11.94 -9.15
C ASP A 189 20.25 -12.24 -9.35
N LYS A 190 19.43 -12.09 -8.31
CA LYS A 190 18.02 -12.44 -8.37
C LYS A 190 17.25 -11.41 -9.22
N PRO A 191 16.40 -11.86 -10.16
CA PRO A 191 15.58 -10.99 -10.98
C PRO A 191 14.40 -10.48 -10.16
N VAL A 192 14.63 -9.41 -9.40
CA VAL A 192 13.56 -8.68 -8.73
C VAL A 192 13.28 -7.40 -9.51
N LYS A 193 12.05 -6.90 -9.48
CA LYS A 193 11.59 -5.64 -10.11
C LYS A 193 12.35 -4.43 -9.53
N LYS A 194 13.66 -4.35 -9.75
CA LYS A 194 14.59 -3.37 -9.19
C LYS A 194 14.14 -1.95 -9.51
N GLU A 195 13.52 -1.75 -10.68
CA GLU A 195 13.00 -0.45 -11.13
C GLU A 195 11.93 0.17 -10.20
N SER A 196 11.19 -0.64 -9.43
CA SER A 196 10.17 -0.14 -8.50
C SER A 196 10.59 -0.23 -7.03
N ILE A 197 11.84 -0.62 -6.76
CA ILE A 197 12.38 -0.77 -5.41
C ILE A 197 13.45 0.30 -5.20
N HIS A 198 13.17 1.22 -4.29
CA HIS A 198 14.01 2.36 -4.03
C HIS A 198 14.72 2.20 -2.68
N PRO A 199 16.06 2.35 -2.59
CA PRO A 199 16.72 2.45 -1.29
C PRO A 199 16.20 3.69 -0.55
N THR A 200 15.96 3.56 0.74
CA THR A 200 15.38 4.63 1.57
C THR A 200 15.90 4.58 3.00
N ALA A 201 15.50 5.54 3.83
CA ALA A 201 15.88 5.61 5.24
C ALA A 201 17.41 5.46 5.40
N MET A 202 17.90 4.62 6.31
CA MET A 202 19.33 4.52 6.60
C MET A 202 20.19 4.12 5.38
N ASN A 203 19.64 3.49 4.34
CA ASN A 203 20.39 3.19 3.12
C ASN A 203 20.78 4.43 2.32
N ILE A 204 20.07 5.55 2.48
CA ILE A 204 20.40 6.81 1.80
C ILE A 204 21.33 7.71 2.61
N PHE A 205 21.48 7.45 3.91
CA PHE A 205 22.22 8.31 4.84
C PHE A 205 23.65 8.60 4.40
N PRO A 206 24.43 7.63 3.88
CA PRO A 206 25.78 7.91 3.39
C PRO A 206 25.83 8.97 2.29
N LYS A 207 24.78 9.08 1.45
CA LYS A 207 24.70 10.12 0.40
C LYS A 207 24.53 11.53 0.97
N TYR A 208 24.13 11.65 2.22
CA TYR A 208 23.97 12.91 2.96
C TYR A 208 25.08 13.12 4.01
N GLY A 209 26.15 12.31 3.96
CA GLY A 209 27.25 12.38 4.93
C GLY A 209 26.85 11.93 6.33
N LEU A 210 25.91 10.98 6.43
CA LEU A 210 25.51 10.38 7.70
C LEU A 210 25.93 8.91 7.72
N LYS A 211 26.64 8.49 8.77
CA LYS A 211 27.18 7.14 8.96
C LYS A 211 26.40 6.41 10.05
N VAL A 212 25.30 5.78 9.65
CA VAL A 212 24.54 4.88 10.52
C VAL A 212 24.83 3.44 10.10
N ILE A 213 25.37 2.64 11.02
CA ILE A 213 25.64 1.22 10.78
C ILE A 213 24.33 0.44 11.00
N SER A 214 23.96 -0.37 10.02
CA SER A 214 22.82 -1.29 10.10
C SER A 214 23.12 -2.51 9.23
N ASP A 215 22.91 -3.70 9.79
CA ASP A 215 23.02 -4.97 9.05
C ASP A 215 21.80 -5.20 8.13
N LEU A 216 20.78 -4.35 8.26
CA LEU A 216 19.54 -4.38 7.48
C LEU A 216 19.52 -3.25 6.46
N GLY A 217 19.06 -3.58 5.26
CA GLY A 217 18.72 -2.65 4.20
C GLY A 217 17.22 -2.33 4.21
N TYR A 218 16.91 -1.06 4.00
CA TYR A 218 15.59 -0.46 4.01
C TYR A 218 15.24 0.01 2.60
N TYR A 219 14.08 -0.44 2.13
CA TYR A 219 13.62 -0.16 0.78
C TYR A 219 12.15 0.23 0.77
N PHE A 220 11.80 0.99 -0.25
CA PHE A 220 10.44 1.39 -0.53
C PHE A 220 10.04 0.89 -1.90
N TYR A 221 8.99 0.09 -1.97
CA TYR A 221 8.36 -0.31 -3.22
C TYR A 221 7.35 0.75 -3.64
N SER A 222 7.60 1.43 -4.75
CA SER A 222 6.64 2.36 -5.34
C SER A 222 6.87 2.55 -6.85
N LYS A 223 5.80 2.94 -7.55
CA LYS A 223 5.84 3.28 -8.98
C LYS A 223 6.29 4.72 -9.26
N ARG A 224 6.30 5.58 -8.23
CA ARG A 224 6.78 6.95 -8.34
C ARG A 224 8.22 7.01 -7.86
N ASP A 225 8.94 8.00 -8.36
CA ASP A 225 10.26 8.33 -7.83
C ASP A 225 10.14 8.95 -6.44
N LEU A 226 11.19 8.71 -5.63
CA LEU A 226 11.30 9.26 -4.29
C LEU A 226 12.03 10.60 -4.28
N LYS A 227 11.60 11.47 -3.39
CA LYS A 227 12.23 12.75 -3.09
C LYS A 227 12.93 12.71 -1.73
N ALA A 228 13.75 13.72 -1.45
CA ALA A 228 14.51 13.79 -0.21
C ALA A 228 13.62 13.70 1.04
N GLU A 229 12.45 14.34 0.99
CA GLU A 229 11.45 14.33 2.06
C GLU A 229 10.83 12.95 2.26
N ASP A 230 10.68 12.16 1.19
CA ASP A 230 10.19 10.79 1.31
C ASP A 230 11.14 9.96 2.19
N TYR A 231 12.45 10.11 2.04
CA TYR A 231 13.42 9.39 2.87
C TYR A 231 13.30 9.74 4.36
N VAL A 232 13.03 11.01 4.68
CA VAL A 232 12.79 11.46 6.04
C VAL A 232 11.53 10.81 6.59
N ILE A 233 10.41 10.89 5.85
CA ILE A 233 9.15 10.29 6.29
C ILE A 233 9.26 8.76 6.41
N HIS A 234 9.94 8.10 5.47
CA HIS A 234 10.15 6.66 5.53
C HIS A 234 10.96 6.26 6.76
N THR A 235 11.93 7.07 7.19
CA THR A 235 12.67 6.85 8.44
C THR A 235 11.73 6.92 9.65
N LEU A 236 10.82 7.90 9.68
CA LEU A 236 9.79 8.02 10.72
C LEU A 236 8.83 6.82 10.71
N LEU A 237 8.45 6.33 9.53
CA LEU A 237 7.50 5.21 9.39
C LEU A 237 8.07 3.85 9.82
N ILE A 238 9.39 3.73 10.05
CA ILE A 238 9.97 2.50 10.61
C ILE A 238 9.44 2.25 12.01
N ASP A 239 9.49 3.28 12.87
CA ASP A 239 8.88 3.31 14.19
C ASP A 239 8.65 4.78 14.61
N PRO A 240 7.42 5.30 14.43
CA PRO A 240 7.09 6.69 14.75
C PRO A 240 7.30 7.08 16.22
N TYR A 241 7.27 6.11 17.13
CA TYR A 241 7.34 6.36 18.56
C TYR A 241 8.74 6.19 19.14
N SER A 242 9.69 5.69 18.35
CA SER A 242 11.08 5.54 18.76
C SER A 242 11.83 6.89 18.72
N PRO A 243 12.42 7.36 19.84
CA PRO A 243 13.28 8.54 19.85
C PRO A 243 14.44 8.48 18.86
N ILE A 244 15.06 7.31 18.68
CA ILE A 244 16.23 7.13 17.80
C ILE A 244 15.87 7.37 16.33
N TYR A 245 14.85 6.68 15.79
CA TYR A 245 14.39 6.90 14.42
C TYR A 245 13.91 8.34 14.16
N ASN A 246 13.27 8.98 15.15
CA ASN A 246 12.90 10.39 15.05
C ASN A 246 14.13 11.30 14.96
N SER A 247 15.16 11.05 15.77
CA SER A 247 16.43 11.77 15.72
C SER A 247 17.17 11.53 14.40
N TYR A 248 17.18 10.30 13.87
CA TYR A 248 17.74 9.99 12.54
C TYR A 248 16.99 10.70 11.42
N ALA A 249 15.66 10.75 11.47
CA ALA A 249 14.86 11.49 10.50
C ALA A 249 15.17 13.00 10.55
N LEU A 250 15.29 13.57 11.75
CA LEU A 250 15.69 14.98 11.95
C LEU A 250 17.10 15.27 11.43
N ALA A 251 18.05 14.38 11.72
CA ALA A 251 19.43 14.48 11.22
C ALA A 251 19.45 14.48 9.69
N LEU A 252 18.74 13.54 9.05
CA LEU A 252 18.59 13.50 7.60
C LEU A 252 17.93 14.77 7.08
N TYR A 253 16.80 15.19 7.67
CA TYR A 253 16.08 16.39 7.28
C TYR A 253 16.97 17.63 7.28
N SER A 254 17.82 17.80 8.31
CA SER A 254 18.78 18.92 8.41
C SER A 254 19.79 18.97 7.25
N LYS A 255 20.11 17.81 6.64
CA LYS A 255 21.01 17.70 5.48
C LYS A 255 20.29 17.88 4.15
N THR A 256 18.97 17.74 4.09
CA THR A 256 18.21 17.88 2.84
C THR A 256 18.02 19.33 2.40
N GLY A 257 18.04 20.29 3.34
CA GLY A 257 17.71 21.70 3.08
C GLY A 257 16.25 21.95 2.69
N SER A 258 15.38 20.94 2.76
CA SER A 258 13.96 21.06 2.40
C SER A 258 13.16 21.81 3.46
N THR A 259 12.12 22.52 3.05
CA THR A 259 11.12 23.15 3.91
C THR A 259 9.75 22.44 3.86
N GLU A 260 9.63 21.38 3.06
CA GLU A 260 8.34 20.77 2.70
C GLU A 260 7.96 19.58 3.61
N LEU A 261 8.62 19.39 4.75
CA LEU A 261 8.44 18.20 5.61
C LEU A 261 6.98 17.96 6.02
N VAL A 262 6.26 19.00 6.44
CA VAL A 262 4.85 18.86 6.87
C VAL A 262 3.94 18.47 5.71
N LYS A 263 4.21 18.97 4.51
CA LYS A 263 3.46 18.60 3.31
C LYS A 263 3.64 17.13 2.97
N PHE A 264 4.87 16.61 3.05
CA PHE A 264 5.12 15.18 2.88
C PHE A 264 4.58 14.35 4.04
N GLY A 265 4.70 14.84 5.28
CA GLY A 265 4.07 14.25 6.45
C GLY A 265 2.58 14.02 6.23
N LYS A 266 1.86 15.02 5.73
CA LYS A 266 0.45 14.91 5.34
C LYS A 266 0.18 13.85 4.28
N LEU A 267 1.09 13.68 3.30
CA LEU A 267 0.95 12.60 2.31
C LEU A 267 0.97 11.23 2.97
N TYR A 268 1.63 11.05 4.12
CA TYR A 268 1.74 9.79 4.86
C TYR A 268 0.89 9.72 6.13
N ASP A 269 -0.03 10.68 6.31
CA ASP A 269 -0.87 10.79 7.51
C ASP A 269 -0.03 11.02 8.80
N MET A 270 1.12 11.68 8.64
CA MET A 270 2.12 12.07 9.64
C MET A 270 2.22 13.61 9.80
N GLU A 271 1.16 14.35 9.45
CA GLU A 271 1.17 15.83 9.44
C GLU A 271 1.47 16.40 10.83
N ASP A 272 0.74 15.96 11.86
CA ASP A 272 0.92 16.49 13.22
C ASP A 272 2.27 16.06 13.80
N HIS A 273 2.69 14.82 13.50
CA HIS A 273 4.01 14.32 13.89
C HIS A 273 5.14 15.20 13.35
N THR A 274 5.08 15.51 12.05
CA THR A 274 6.07 16.38 11.40
C THR A 274 6.03 17.83 11.88
N LYS A 275 4.86 18.37 12.25
CA LYS A 275 4.76 19.68 12.91
C LYS A 275 5.46 19.68 14.27
N THR A 276 5.27 18.63 15.08
CA THR A 276 5.97 18.49 16.37
C THR A 276 7.49 18.45 16.19
N LEU A 277 7.98 17.75 15.15
CA LEU A 277 9.40 17.73 14.81
C LEU A 277 9.95 19.10 14.40
N GLN A 278 9.20 19.87 13.59
CA GLN A 278 9.60 21.24 13.23
C GLN A 278 9.62 22.16 14.46
N GLU A 279 8.64 22.03 15.34
CA GLU A 279 8.59 22.79 16.58
C GLU A 279 9.78 22.46 17.48
N TYR A 280 10.15 21.17 17.60
CA TYR A 280 11.33 20.72 18.34
C TYR A 280 12.62 21.39 17.85
N LEU A 281 12.82 21.46 16.53
CA LEU A 281 13.98 22.14 15.94
C LEU A 281 13.99 23.65 16.22
N ARG A 282 12.81 24.27 16.36
CA ARG A 282 12.65 25.70 16.64
C ARG A 282 12.95 26.04 18.09
N ILE A 283 12.34 25.31 19.03
CA ILE A 283 12.46 25.61 20.46
C ILE A 283 13.71 25.00 21.09
N LYS A 284 14.30 23.97 20.44
CA LYS A 284 15.49 23.26 20.93
C LYS A 284 15.30 22.64 22.31
N GLU A 285 14.09 22.14 22.57
CA GLU A 285 13.67 21.53 23.81
C GLU A 285 12.72 20.37 23.51
N LYS A 286 12.72 19.36 24.37
CA LYS A 286 11.84 18.19 24.21
C LYS A 286 10.38 18.60 24.37
N ASN A 287 9.59 18.42 23.32
CA ASN A 287 8.16 18.73 23.28
C ASN A 287 7.26 17.50 23.10
N SER A 288 7.84 16.29 23.03
CA SER A 288 7.11 15.03 22.85
C SER A 288 7.85 13.83 23.42
N SER A 289 7.13 12.76 23.73
CA SER A 289 7.69 11.51 24.26
C SER A 289 8.57 10.75 23.27
N PHE A 290 8.26 10.85 21.97
CA PHE A 290 9.02 10.20 20.89
C PHE A 290 10.28 10.97 20.47
N LEU A 291 10.73 11.95 21.27
CA LEU A 291 11.92 12.74 21.01
C LEU A 291 12.93 12.64 22.16
N LEU A 292 14.20 12.68 21.79
CA LEU A 292 15.29 12.83 22.75
C LEU A 292 15.34 14.27 23.29
N PRO A 293 15.81 14.46 24.53
CA PRO A 293 16.32 15.76 24.98
C PRO A 293 17.28 16.39 23.96
N TRP A 294 17.28 17.71 23.86
CA TRP A 294 18.02 18.42 22.80
C TRP A 294 19.54 18.17 22.86
N ASN A 295 20.11 18.12 24.04
CA ASN A 295 21.52 17.77 24.25
C ASN A 295 21.85 16.37 23.73
N GLU A 296 21.06 15.36 24.10
CA GLU A 296 21.24 13.98 23.63
C GLU A 296 21.10 13.87 22.10
N PHE A 297 20.17 14.61 21.50
CA PHE A 297 20.03 14.69 20.05
C PHE A 297 21.26 15.28 19.37
N ILE A 298 21.82 16.37 19.92
CA ILE A 298 23.04 16.98 19.38
C ILE A 298 24.23 16.03 19.48
N ASP A 299 24.36 15.31 20.59
CA ASP A 299 25.44 14.33 20.76
C ASP A 299 25.29 13.16 19.78
N LEU A 300 24.08 12.63 19.61
CA LEU A 300 23.78 11.61 18.59
C LEU A 300 24.16 12.07 17.18
N ILE A 301 23.85 13.33 16.82
CA ILE A 301 24.20 13.87 15.49
C ILE A 301 25.72 13.88 15.28
N LYS A 302 26.50 14.26 16.30
CA LYS A 302 27.97 14.29 16.18
C LYS A 302 28.53 12.89 15.91
N ASP A 303 27.96 11.88 16.55
CA ASP A 303 28.42 10.48 16.41
C ASP A 303 28.18 9.91 15.02
N ILE A 304 27.13 10.38 14.32
CA ILE A 304 26.74 9.86 13.01
C ILE A 304 27.19 10.75 11.83
N GLN A 305 27.95 11.82 12.06
CA GLN A 305 28.45 12.73 11.02
C GLN A 305 29.84 12.33 10.46
#